data_AF-A0AA38LNC0-F1
#
_entry.id   AF-A0AA38LNC0-F1
#
_cell.length_a   1.000
_cell.length_b   1.000
_cell.length_c   1.000
_cell.angle_alpha   90.00
_cell.angle_beta   90.00
_cell.angle_gamma   90.00
#
_symmetry.space_group_name_H-M   'P 1'
#
loop_
_entity.id
_entity.type
_entity.pdbx_description
1 polymer ?
#
loop_
_entity_poly.entity_id
_entity_poly.type
_entity_poly.pdbx_seq_one_letter_code
_entity_poly.pdbx_strand_id
1 'polypeptide(L)'
;FCESCTNIFEDRAIICQVCQSFHPGDRPGVCLELHQFLEHSFTKKYAERKMSVLVYNKMHQHPKEESPICTQEAGSETVETLENTLDQEATIHPFVGCDYCGIMPITGKRYKCRDCPESIGFDLCETCYETGARLP
;
A
#
# COMPACT_ATOMS: atom_id res chain seq x y z
N PHE A 1 8.42 7.16 7.67
CA PHE A 1 9.59 8.06 7.71
C PHE A 1 10.80 7.28 7.25
N CYS A 2 11.77 7.87 6.53
CA CYS A 2 13.02 7.16 6.24
C CYS A 2 13.86 7.05 7.51
N GLU A 3 14.72 6.03 7.60
CA GLU A 3 15.57 5.75 8.75
C GLU A 3 16.47 6.94 9.14
N SER A 4 16.84 7.76 8.15
CA SER A 4 17.60 8.99 8.37
C SER A 4 16.82 10.09 9.11
N CYS A 5 15.48 10.05 9.09
CA CYS A 5 14.60 11.01 9.77
C CYS A 5 14.15 10.53 11.16
N THR A 6 14.25 9.23 11.46
CA THR A 6 13.79 8.66 12.76
C THR A 6 14.80 8.83 13.88
N ASN A 7 16.02 9.33 13.60
CA ASN A 7 17.10 9.50 14.57
C ASN A 7 17.15 10.88 15.26
N ILE A 8 16.16 11.74 15.08
CA ILE A 8 16.14 13.06 15.74
C ILE A 8 15.12 13.02 16.88
N PHE A 9 15.65 12.79 18.09
CA PHE A 9 14.90 12.71 19.34
C PHE A 9 14.18 14.02 19.71
N GLU A 10 13.01 13.80 20.32
CA GLU A 10 12.20 14.60 21.25
C GLU A 10 12.43 16.13 21.23
N ASP A 11 11.38 16.84 20.80
CA ASP A 11 11.17 18.30 20.86
C ASP A 11 11.85 19.20 19.81
N ARG A 12 12.45 18.64 18.75
CA ARG A 12 12.85 19.43 17.57
C ARG A 12 12.16 18.95 16.29
N ALA A 13 11.78 19.89 15.43
CA ALA A 13 11.20 19.59 14.12
C ALA A 13 12.15 18.65 13.35
N ILE A 14 11.61 17.53 12.85
CA ILE A 14 12.40 16.51 12.15
C ILE A 14 12.78 17.08 10.79
N ILE A 15 14.08 17.21 10.49
CA ILE A 15 14.54 17.73 9.20
C ILE A 15 15.33 16.63 8.49
N CYS A 16 14.93 16.32 7.26
CA CYS A 16 15.66 15.35 6.43
C CYS A 16 17.06 15.90 6.12
N GLN A 17 18.12 15.19 6.47
CA GLN A 17 19.49 15.65 6.24
C GLN A 17 19.91 15.64 4.76
N VAL A 18 19.12 14.98 3.90
CA VAL A 18 19.39 14.89 2.45
C VAL A 18 18.73 16.05 1.70
N CYS A 19 17.43 16.27 1.92
CA CYS A 19 16.65 17.27 1.19
C CYS A 19 16.26 18.50 2.03
N GLN A 20 16.68 18.55 3.30
CA GLN A 20 16.43 19.64 4.26
C GLN A 20 14.94 19.96 4.49
N SER A 21 14.04 19.07 4.06
CA SER A 21 12.60 19.24 4.25
C SER A 21 12.18 18.95 5.68
N PHE A 22 11.19 19.70 6.18
CA PHE A 22 10.58 19.51 7.49
C PHE A 22 9.63 18.29 7.50
N HIS A 23 9.62 17.58 8.61
CA HIS A 23 8.77 16.43 8.87
C HIS A 23 8.14 16.53 10.27
N PRO A 24 6.82 16.25 10.41
CA PRO A 24 5.84 16.16 9.34
C PRO A 24 5.50 17.56 8.79
N GLY A 25 6.12 17.95 7.67
CA GLY A 25 5.76 19.15 6.92
C GLY A 25 4.80 18.84 5.78
N ASP A 26 4.45 19.86 5.00
CA ASP A 26 3.69 19.69 3.77
C ASP A 26 4.36 18.71 2.80
N ARG A 27 3.54 18.12 1.94
CA ARG A 27 3.91 17.09 0.95
C ARG A 27 5.33 17.34 0.39
N PRO A 28 6.29 16.41 0.61
CA PRO A 28 7.68 16.64 0.23
C PRO A 28 7.84 17.09 -1.23
N GLY A 29 8.77 18.00 -1.54
CA GLY A 29 8.97 18.51 -2.90
C GLY A 29 9.23 17.41 -3.95
N VAL A 30 9.91 16.31 -3.53
CA VAL A 30 10.07 15.10 -4.35
C VAL A 30 8.73 14.50 -4.78
N CYS A 31 7.69 14.62 -3.96
CA CYS A 31 6.35 14.17 -4.28
C CYS A 31 5.60 15.10 -5.23
N LEU A 32 6.08 16.33 -5.47
CA LEU A 32 5.54 17.25 -6.48
C LEU A 32 6.19 17.02 -7.85
N GLU A 33 7.52 16.93 -7.91
CA GLU A 33 8.23 16.62 -9.16
C GLU A 33 7.84 15.25 -9.72
N LEU A 34 7.79 14.23 -8.86
CA LEU A 34 7.31 12.90 -9.23
C LEU A 34 5.84 12.96 -9.69
N HIS A 35 5.00 13.76 -9.04
CA HIS A 35 3.60 13.91 -9.43
C HIS A 35 3.46 14.51 -10.83
N GLN A 36 4.18 15.60 -11.09
CA GLN A 36 4.20 16.23 -12.40
C GLN A 36 4.71 15.26 -13.46
N PHE A 37 5.82 14.56 -13.20
CA PHE A 37 6.34 13.56 -14.12
C PHE A 37 5.30 12.46 -14.41
N LEU A 38 4.65 11.91 -13.38
CA LEU A 38 3.64 10.87 -13.55
C LEU A 38 2.39 11.37 -14.29
N GLU A 39 1.96 12.61 -14.05
CA GLU A 39 0.84 13.24 -14.79
C GLU A 39 1.18 13.42 -16.28
N HIS A 40 2.43 13.80 -16.60
CA HIS A 40 2.86 14.00 -17.99
C HIS A 40 3.15 12.68 -18.71
N SER A 41 3.90 11.76 -18.10
CA SER A 41 4.35 10.53 -18.75
C SER A 41 3.30 9.42 -18.75
N PHE A 42 2.36 9.42 -17.81
CA PHE A 42 1.37 8.36 -17.64
C PHE A 42 -0.05 8.88 -17.43
N THR A 43 -0.45 9.93 -18.14
CA THR A 43 -1.68 10.71 -17.88
C THR A 43 -2.93 9.86 -17.59
N LYS A 44 -3.29 8.91 -18.46
CA LYS A 44 -4.49 8.07 -18.28
C LYS A 44 -4.37 7.15 -17.05
N LYS A 45 -3.30 6.34 -17.02
CA LYS A 45 -3.05 5.36 -15.95
C LYS A 45 -2.90 6.02 -14.59
N TYR A 46 -2.28 7.20 -14.54
CA TYR A 46 -2.09 7.94 -13.31
C TYR A 46 -3.39 8.61 -12.82
N ALA A 47 -4.21 9.14 -13.74
CA ALA A 47 -5.54 9.66 -13.40
C ALA A 47 -6.47 8.57 -12.87
N GLU A 48 -6.50 7.39 -13.50
CA GLU A 48 -7.25 6.21 -13.03
C GLU A 48 -6.83 5.81 -11.62
N ARG A 49 -5.52 5.69 -11.37
CA ARG A 49 -4.99 5.39 -10.02
C ARG A 49 -5.38 6.45 -8.98
N LYS A 50 -5.32 7.74 -9.34
CA LYS A 50 -5.72 8.86 -8.46
C LYS A 50 -7.20 8.74 -8.08
N MET A 51 -8.07 8.40 -9.04
CA MET A 51 -9.50 8.17 -8.81
C MET A 51 -9.74 6.96 -7.89
N SER A 52 -9.08 5.82 -8.12
CA SER A 52 -9.22 4.63 -7.28
C SER A 52 -8.85 4.91 -5.82
N VAL A 53 -7.78 5.68 -5.58
CA VAL A 53 -7.37 6.10 -4.23
C VAL A 53 -8.40 7.03 -3.59
N LEU A 54 -8.96 7.99 -4.33
CA LEU A 54 -10.00 8.88 -3.82
C LEU A 54 -11.27 8.14 -3.43
N VAL A 55 -11.69 7.15 -4.24
CA VAL A 55 -12.85 6.30 -3.93
C VAL A 55 -12.59 5.47 -2.68
N TYR A 56 -11.42 4.83 -2.58
CA TYR A 56 -11.02 4.08 -1.39
C TYR A 56 -11.04 4.96 -0.12
N ASN A 57 -10.39 6.13 -0.17
CA ASN A 57 -10.34 7.05 0.96
C ASN A 57 -11.73 7.58 1.37
N LYS A 58 -12.67 7.69 0.42
CA LYS A 58 -14.05 8.08 0.71
C LYS A 58 -14.84 6.97 1.40
N MET A 59 -14.58 5.72 1.06
CA MET A 59 -15.26 4.56 1.66
C MET A 59 -14.74 4.24 3.07
N HIS A 60 -13.48 4.56 3.39
CA HIS A 60 -12.84 4.25 4.67
C HIS A 60 -12.63 5.46 5.60
N GLN A 61 -13.44 6.51 5.49
CA GLN A 61 -13.48 7.61 6.46
C GLN A 61 -14.14 7.17 7.78
N HIS A 62 -13.41 6.41 8.59
CA HIS A 62 -13.65 6.35 10.03
C HIS A 62 -12.79 7.42 10.75
N PRO A 63 -13.27 8.02 11.85
CA PRO A 63 -12.48 8.94 12.65
C PRO A 63 -11.20 8.23 13.10
N LYS A 64 -10.06 8.93 13.04
CA LYS A 64 -8.79 8.45 13.55
C LYS A 64 -8.92 8.23 15.06
N GLU A 65 -9.10 7.00 15.49
CA GLU A 65 -8.74 6.55 16.83
C GLU A 65 -7.54 5.60 16.71
N GLU A 66 -6.68 5.71 17.70
CA GLU A 66 -5.28 5.28 17.73
C GLU A 66 -5.11 3.80 17.40
N SER A 67 -4.15 3.48 16.52
CA SER A 67 -3.76 2.10 16.23
C SER A 67 -3.12 1.46 17.46
N PRO A 68 -3.62 0.32 17.99
CA PRO A 68 -2.85 -0.44 18.94
C PRO A 68 -1.83 -1.30 18.19
N ILE A 69 -0.60 -1.12 18.64
CA ILE A 69 0.59 -1.98 18.60
C ILE A 69 0.34 -3.45 18.17
N CYS A 70 1.12 -3.87 17.17
CA CYS A 70 1.31 -5.24 16.71
C CYS A 70 1.86 -6.14 17.84
N THR A 71 1.14 -7.23 18.14
CA THR A 71 1.72 -8.45 18.72
C THR A 71 1.60 -9.58 17.69
N GLN A 72 2.65 -10.39 17.63
CA GLN A 72 2.91 -11.44 16.64
C GLN A 72 2.09 -12.71 16.91
N GLU A 73 2.30 -13.73 16.04
CA GLU A 73 1.93 -15.17 16.06
C GLU A 73 0.84 -15.50 14.99
N ALA A 74 1.08 -16.17 13.85
CA ALA A 74 1.63 -17.51 13.52
C ALA A 74 0.56 -18.61 13.33
N GLY A 75 0.56 -19.27 12.14
CA GLY A 75 -0.13 -20.54 11.79
C GLY A 75 -1.60 -20.42 11.32
N SER A 76 -2.22 -21.32 10.55
CA SER A 76 -1.81 -22.50 9.76
C SER A 76 -3.04 -22.95 8.91
N GLU A 77 -2.78 -23.53 7.73
CA GLU A 77 -3.50 -24.64 7.05
C GLU A 77 -4.99 -24.57 6.56
N THR A 78 -5.11 -24.69 5.23
CA THR A 78 -6.06 -25.43 4.35
C THR A 78 -7.44 -25.89 4.86
N VAL A 79 -8.51 -25.56 4.11
CA VAL A 79 -9.63 -26.48 3.76
C VAL A 79 -10.24 -26.07 2.40
N GLU A 80 -10.32 -27.00 1.44
CA GLU A 80 -11.13 -26.91 0.22
C GLU A 80 -12.62 -27.15 0.52
N THR A 81 -13.51 -26.51 -0.26
CA THR A 81 -14.74 -27.09 -0.87
C THR A 81 -15.99 -26.18 -0.77
N LEU A 82 -16.32 -25.62 -1.95
CA LEU A 82 -17.64 -25.35 -2.56
C LEU A 82 -18.57 -24.22 -2.05
N GLU A 83 -18.79 -23.30 -3.01
CA GLU A 83 -20.04 -22.64 -3.41
C GLU A 83 -20.98 -22.11 -2.33
N ASN A 84 -20.96 -20.78 -2.17
CA ASN A 84 -22.21 -20.04 -2.04
C ASN A 84 -22.05 -18.61 -2.58
N THR A 85 -22.73 -18.35 -3.69
CA THR A 85 -23.04 -17.01 -4.17
C THR A 85 -23.91 -16.32 -3.13
N LEU A 86 -23.46 -15.16 -2.63
CA LEU A 86 -24.22 -13.97 -2.22
C LEU A 86 -23.34 -13.17 -1.24
N ASP A 87 -22.97 -11.95 -1.67
CA ASP A 87 -22.42 -10.87 -0.86
C ASP A 87 -21.30 -11.26 0.12
N GLN A 88 -20.16 -11.73 -0.41
CA GLN A 88 -18.93 -11.72 0.37
C GLN A 88 -18.47 -10.27 0.53
N GLU A 89 -18.55 -9.75 1.75
CA GLU A 89 -17.70 -8.66 2.20
C GLU A 89 -16.28 -8.99 1.74
N ALA A 90 -15.83 -8.32 0.68
CA ALA A 90 -14.56 -8.64 0.03
C ALA A 90 -13.47 -8.56 1.10
N THR A 91 -12.80 -9.69 1.38
CA THR A 91 -11.75 -9.75 2.40
C THR A 91 -10.76 -8.62 2.17
N ILE A 92 -10.64 -7.72 3.15
CA ILE A 92 -9.70 -6.60 3.09
C ILE A 92 -8.39 -7.10 3.70
N HIS A 93 -7.26 -6.82 3.04
CA HIS A 93 -5.91 -7.07 3.56
C HIS A 93 -5.26 -5.73 3.93
N PRO A 94 -5.48 -5.21 5.16
CA PRO A 94 -4.98 -3.90 5.55
C PRO A 94 -3.46 -3.85 5.42
N PHE A 95 -2.93 -2.71 4.98
CA PHE A 95 -1.50 -2.46 4.82
C PHE A 95 -0.77 -3.34 3.79
N VAL A 96 -1.48 -4.15 3.02
CA VAL A 96 -0.92 -4.95 1.92
C VAL A 96 -1.27 -4.30 0.60
N GLY A 97 -0.25 -3.99 -0.21
CA GLY A 97 -0.42 -3.48 -1.57
C GLY A 97 -0.12 -4.53 -2.64
N CYS A 98 -0.69 -4.37 -3.83
CA CYS A 98 -0.28 -5.13 -5.00
C CYS A 98 0.99 -4.50 -5.58
N ASP A 99 2.09 -5.24 -5.64
CA ASP A 99 3.39 -4.75 -6.11
C ASP A 99 3.40 -4.44 -7.62
N TYR A 100 2.48 -5.04 -8.39
CA TYR A 100 2.37 -4.76 -9.83
C TYR A 100 1.55 -3.50 -10.14
N CYS A 101 0.30 -3.44 -9.64
CA CYS A 101 -0.60 -2.34 -9.99
C CYS A 101 -0.62 -1.20 -8.96
N GLY A 102 -0.10 -1.41 -7.76
CA GLY A 102 -0.04 -0.43 -6.67
C GLY A 102 -1.35 -0.22 -5.91
N ILE A 103 -2.38 -1.05 -6.12
CA ILE A 103 -3.61 -0.95 -5.31
C ILE A 103 -3.30 -1.33 -3.86
N MET A 104 -3.75 -0.51 -2.91
CA MET A 104 -3.55 -0.74 -1.48
C MET A 104 -4.73 -0.14 -0.71
N PRO A 105 -5.35 -0.89 0.22
CA PRO A 105 -5.15 -2.30 0.52
C PRO A 105 -5.67 -3.20 -0.61
N ILE A 106 -5.13 -4.41 -0.73
CA ILE A 106 -5.72 -5.46 -1.57
C ILE A 106 -7.07 -5.84 -0.97
N THR A 107 -8.12 -5.86 -1.80
CA THR A 107 -9.44 -6.41 -1.48
C THR A 107 -9.67 -7.70 -2.27
N GLY A 108 -10.40 -8.65 -1.67
CA GLY A 108 -10.62 -9.97 -2.25
C GLY A 108 -9.41 -10.91 -2.08
N LYS A 109 -9.11 -11.71 -3.11
CA LYS A 109 -7.99 -12.67 -3.04
C LYS A 109 -6.64 -11.95 -3.14
N ARG A 110 -5.77 -12.21 -2.16
CA ARG A 110 -4.36 -11.81 -2.13
C ARG A 110 -3.49 -12.99 -2.53
N TYR A 111 -2.57 -12.75 -3.47
CA TYR A 111 -1.62 -13.73 -3.95
C TYR A 111 -0.22 -13.34 -3.49
N LYS A 112 0.21 -13.92 -2.37
CA LYS A 112 1.56 -13.75 -1.81
C LYS A 112 2.52 -14.75 -2.45
N CYS A 113 3.65 -14.27 -2.94
CA CYS A 113 4.74 -15.08 -3.44
C CYS A 113 5.29 -16.00 -2.33
N ARG A 114 5.47 -17.28 -2.64
CA ARG A 114 6.00 -18.29 -1.70
C ARG A 114 7.52 -18.39 -1.74
N ASP A 115 8.09 -18.19 -2.92
CA ASP A 115 9.51 -18.48 -3.20
C ASP A 115 10.34 -17.20 -3.43
N CYS A 116 9.78 -16.03 -3.09
CA CYS A 116 10.49 -14.77 -3.24
C CYS A 116 11.57 -14.64 -2.14
N PRO A 117 12.85 -14.42 -2.50
CA PRO A 117 13.95 -14.37 -1.55
C PRO A 117 13.91 -13.11 -0.67
N GLU A 118 13.23 -12.05 -1.11
CA GLU A 118 13.11 -10.81 -0.37
C GLU A 118 12.22 -10.98 0.86
N SER A 119 12.69 -10.52 2.01
CA SER A 119 11.95 -10.58 3.29
C SER A 119 10.64 -9.79 3.27
N ILE A 120 10.55 -8.77 2.40
CA ILE A 120 9.34 -7.96 2.24
C ILE A 120 8.24 -8.68 1.44
N GLY A 121 8.60 -9.75 0.71
CA GLY A 121 7.69 -10.53 -0.12
C GLY A 121 7.21 -9.78 -1.37
N PHE A 122 6.45 -10.49 -2.19
CA PHE A 122 5.78 -9.93 -3.37
C PHE A 122 4.31 -10.35 -3.34
N ASP A 123 3.40 -9.39 -3.46
CA ASP A 123 1.96 -9.55 -3.32
C ASP A 123 1.24 -9.04 -4.56
N LEU A 124 0.28 -9.83 -5.06
CA LEU A 124 -0.59 -9.46 -6.17
C LEU A 124 -2.06 -9.46 -5.74
N CYS A 125 -2.83 -8.50 -6.26
CA CYS A 125 -4.29 -8.61 -6.26
C CYS A 125 -4.75 -9.64 -7.31
N GLU A 126 -5.97 -10.15 -7.16
CA GLU A 126 -6.56 -11.14 -8.06
C GLU A 126 -6.43 -10.78 -9.55
N THR A 127 -6.79 -9.56 -9.93
CA THR A 127 -6.67 -9.10 -11.32
C THR A 127 -5.24 -9.17 -11.86
N CYS A 128 -4.24 -8.83 -11.04
CA CYS A 128 -2.84 -8.87 -11.49
C CYS A 128 -2.32 -10.30 -11.59
N TYR A 129 -2.74 -11.16 -10.67
CA TYR A 129 -2.41 -12.57 -10.71
C TYR A 129 -2.97 -13.26 -11.97
N GLU A 130 -4.26 -13.03 -12.27
CA GLU A 130 -4.94 -13.66 -13.42
C GLU A 130 -4.43 -13.16 -14.78
N THR A 131 -4.02 -11.89 -14.86
CA THR A 131 -3.45 -11.31 -16.10
C THR A 131 -2.01 -11.75 -16.36
N GLY A 132 -1.44 -12.58 -15.49
CA GLY A 132 -0.08 -13.07 -15.62
C GLY A 132 0.98 -11.99 -15.38
N ALA A 133 0.66 -11.00 -14.55
CA ALA A 133 1.64 -10.01 -14.12
C ALA A 133 2.81 -10.72 -13.43
N ARG A 134 3.99 -10.64 -14.03
CA ARG A 134 5.25 -11.14 -13.48
C ARG A 134 6.21 -9.96 -13.36
N LEU A 135 7.14 -10.05 -12.42
CA LEU A 135 8.32 -9.17 -12.40
C LEU A 135 8.97 -9.23 -13.81
N PRO A 136 9.34 -8.08 -14.41
CA PRO A 136 10.08 -8.06 -15.66
C PRO A 136 11.44 -8.78 -15.55
#